data_AF-A0A2S9GIH1-F1
#
_entry.id   AF-A0A2S9GIH1-F1
#
_cell.length_a   1.000
_cell.length_b   1.000
_cell.length_c   1.000
_cell.angle_alpha   90.00
_cell.angle_beta   90.00
_cell.angle_gamma   90.00
#
_symmetry.space_group_name_H-M   'P 1'
#
loop_
_entity.id
_entity.type
_entity.pdbx_description
1 polymer ?
#
loop_
_entity_poly.entity_id
_entity_poly.type
_entity_poly.pdbx_seq_one_letter_code
_entity_poly.pdbx_strand_id
1 'polypeptide(L)'
;KVGNRMDWYSSSDSPFAADVDAAPGTGFGVNVFLRDGDTVYRTWHTNGRGTEQLSHTFPLIDVLPWGRQEQWQDSPEGWPKTPT
;
A
#
# COMPACT_ATOMS: atom_id res chain seq x y z
N LYS A 1 -12.96 -9.06 -17.52
CA LYS A 1 -13.20 -7.72 -16.91
C LYS A 1 -13.18 -7.91 -15.41
N VAL A 2 -12.22 -7.31 -14.71
CA VAL A 2 -12.19 -7.30 -13.24
C VAL A 2 -13.08 -6.18 -12.72
N GLY A 3 -13.63 -6.32 -11.52
CA GLY A 3 -14.61 -5.38 -10.95
C GLY A 3 -14.01 -4.07 -10.44
N ASN A 4 -12.68 -3.97 -10.33
CA ASN A 4 -12.02 -2.78 -9.82
C ASN A 4 -11.72 -1.77 -10.94
N ARG A 5 -12.13 -0.51 -10.73
CA ARG A 5 -11.95 0.62 -11.68
C ARG A 5 -10.64 1.37 -11.46
N MET A 6 -9.61 0.71 -10.93
CA MET A 6 -8.32 1.32 -10.64
C MET A 6 -7.40 1.21 -11.86
N ASP A 7 -6.52 2.19 -12.03
CA ASP A 7 -5.44 2.09 -13.01
C ASP A 7 -4.47 0.99 -12.59
N TRP A 8 -4.10 0.16 -13.57
CA TRP A 8 -3.10 -0.89 -13.40
C TRP A 8 -1.87 -0.55 -14.21
N TYR A 9 -0.72 -0.65 -13.57
CA TYR A 9 0.58 -0.46 -14.19
C TYR A 9 1.42 -1.72 -13.96
N SER A 10 2.30 -2.01 -14.91
CA SER A 10 3.30 -3.08 -14.79
C SER A 10 4.68 -2.45 -14.74
N SER A 11 5.50 -2.93 -13.81
CA SER A 11 6.94 -2.69 -13.79
C SER A 11 7.72 -3.85 -14.41
N SER A 12 7.05 -4.76 -15.13
CA SER A 12 7.75 -5.84 -15.85
C SER A 12 8.82 -5.23 -16.77
N ASP A 13 9.93 -5.97 -16.90
CA ASP A 13 11.08 -5.56 -17.72
C ASP A 13 11.81 -4.30 -17.20
N SER A 14 11.56 -3.91 -15.94
CA SER A 14 12.32 -2.88 -15.23
C SER A 14 12.95 -3.45 -13.94
N PRO A 15 14.03 -2.83 -13.41
CA PRO A 15 14.63 -3.26 -12.15
C PRO A 15 13.77 -2.92 -10.92
N PHE A 16 12.73 -2.11 -11.07
CA PHE A 16 11.97 -1.54 -9.95
C PHE A 16 11.43 -2.59 -8.99
N ALA A 17 10.95 -3.73 -9.49
CA ALA A 17 10.44 -4.81 -8.65
C ALA A 17 11.53 -5.37 -7.70
N ALA A 18 12.79 -5.42 -8.16
CA ALA A 18 13.92 -5.82 -7.32
C ALA A 18 14.31 -4.75 -6.30
N ASP A 19 14.23 -3.47 -6.68
CA ASP A 19 14.51 -2.33 -5.78
C ASP A 19 13.53 -2.25 -4.60
N VAL A 20 12.37 -2.90 -4.72
CA VAL A 20 11.28 -2.89 -3.72
C VAL A 20 10.98 -4.27 -3.15
N ASP A 21 11.97 -5.17 -3.15
CA ASP A 21 11.91 -6.49 -2.50
C ASP A 21 10.82 -7.43 -3.06
N ALA A 22 10.47 -7.28 -4.34
CA ALA A 22 9.45 -8.04 -5.05
C ALA A 22 9.96 -8.61 -6.39
N ALA A 23 11.24 -9.00 -6.46
CA ALA A 23 11.87 -9.51 -7.66
C ALA A 23 11.22 -10.82 -8.19
N PRO A 24 11.33 -11.12 -9.50
CA PRO A 24 10.88 -12.39 -10.04
C PRO A 24 11.50 -13.58 -9.28
N GLY A 25 10.66 -14.51 -8.84
CA GLY A 25 11.08 -15.72 -8.13
C GLY A 25 11.33 -15.55 -6.63
N THR A 26 11.15 -14.36 -6.04
CA THR A 26 11.35 -14.15 -4.59
C THR A 26 10.07 -14.27 -3.77
N GLY A 27 8.96 -14.70 -4.38
CA GLY A 27 7.65 -14.82 -3.76
C GLY A 27 6.81 -13.54 -3.86
N PHE A 28 5.79 -13.41 -3.00
CA PHE A 28 4.90 -12.26 -2.98
C PHE A 28 5.44 -11.16 -2.06
N GLY A 29 5.28 -9.91 -2.49
CA GLY A 29 5.58 -8.71 -1.71
C GLY A 29 4.48 -7.67 -1.90
N VAL A 30 4.15 -6.96 -0.82
CA VAL A 30 3.25 -5.81 -0.85
C VAL A 30 4.03 -4.59 -0.39
N ASN A 31 4.06 -3.57 -1.25
CA ASN A 31 4.68 -2.30 -0.96
C ASN A 31 3.61 -1.21 -1.00
N VAL A 32 3.63 -0.32 -0.03
CA VAL A 32 2.78 0.88 -0.01
C VAL A 32 3.68 2.09 -0.20
N PHE A 33 3.31 2.92 -1.17
CA PHE A 33 4.03 4.14 -1.50
C PHE A 33 3.13 5.36 -1.28
N LEU A 34 3.70 6.41 -0.72
CA LEU A 34 3.11 7.74 -0.64
C LEU A 34 3.93 8.69 -1.51
N ARG A 35 3.26 9.41 -2.41
CA ARG A 35 3.87 10.49 -3.18
C ARG A 35 3.53 11.84 -2.56
N ASP A 36 4.54 12.64 -2.28
CA ASP A 36 4.42 14.04 -1.87
C ASP A 36 5.26 14.92 -2.83
N GLY A 37 4.57 15.70 -3.66
CA GLY A 37 5.19 16.43 -4.78
C GLY A 37 5.94 15.48 -5.73
N ASP A 38 7.25 15.69 -5.85
CA ASP A 38 8.14 14.86 -6.67
C ASP A 38 8.85 13.74 -5.89
N THR A 39 8.58 13.62 -4.59
CA THR A 39 9.19 12.60 -3.73
C THR A 39 8.23 11.42 -3.55
N VAL A 40 8.76 10.21 -3.64
CA VAL A 40 8.02 8.97 -3.36
C VAL A 40 8.66 8.28 -2.15
N TYR A 41 7.84 8.02 -1.14
CA TYR A 41 8.23 7.34 0.08
C TYR A 41 7.65 5.93 0.09
N ARG A 42 8.48 4.91 0.39
CA ARG A 42 7.99 3.58 0.76
C ARG A 42 7.59 3.59 2.23
N THR A 43 6.29 3.76 2.49
CA THR A 43 5.78 3.94 3.87
C THR A 43 5.56 2.64 4.60
N TRP A 44 5.34 1.54 3.87
CA TRP A 44 5.14 0.21 4.45
C TRP A 44 5.51 -0.90 3.46
N HIS A 45 6.00 -2.02 3.97
CA HIS A 45 6.33 -3.21 3.17
C HIS A 45 6.19 -4.50 3.99
N THR A 46 5.71 -5.56 3.34
CA THR A 46 5.82 -6.94 3.82
C THR A 46 6.03 -7.91 2.66
N ASN A 47 6.60 -9.08 2.96
CA ASN A 47 6.78 -10.17 2.01
C ASN A 47 6.54 -11.55 2.66
N GLY A 48 6.56 -12.59 1.84
CA GLY A 48 6.34 -13.97 2.29
C GLY A 48 4.99 -14.11 3.00
N ARG A 49 4.96 -14.78 4.15
CA ARG A 49 3.72 -15.01 4.91
C ARG A 49 3.07 -13.74 5.47
N GLY A 50 3.80 -12.63 5.52
CA GLY A 50 3.23 -11.34 5.91
C GLY A 50 2.12 -10.88 4.96
N THR A 51 2.15 -11.31 3.69
CA THR A 51 1.11 -10.94 2.71
C THR A 51 -0.22 -11.64 2.97
N GLU A 52 -0.25 -12.74 3.72
CA GLU A 52 -1.48 -13.50 4.01
C GLU A 52 -2.48 -12.68 4.86
N GLN A 53 -1.97 -11.80 5.72
CA GLN A 53 -2.76 -11.01 6.67
C GLN A 53 -3.57 -9.89 6.01
N LEU A 54 -3.25 -9.51 4.77
CA LEU A 54 -3.88 -8.39 4.05
C LEU A 54 -5.18 -8.75 3.33
N SER A 55 -5.67 -9.99 3.50
CA SER A 55 -6.84 -10.52 2.78
C SER A 55 -8.18 -9.85 3.16
N HIS A 56 -8.21 -9.02 4.21
CA HIS A 56 -9.42 -8.35 4.71
C HIS A 56 -9.28 -6.82 4.66
N THR A 57 -10.43 -6.13 4.65
CA THR A 57 -10.49 -4.66 4.54
C THR A 57 -9.63 -3.95 5.59
N PHE A 58 -9.79 -4.29 6.88
CA PHE A 58 -9.10 -3.57 7.95
C PHE A 58 -7.58 -3.71 7.91
N PRO A 59 -7.00 -4.93 7.88
CA PRO A 59 -5.55 -5.08 7.72
C PRO A 59 -5.00 -4.37 6.48
N LEU A 60 -5.76 -4.31 5.38
CA LEU A 60 -5.34 -3.61 4.17
C LEU A 60 -5.33 -2.09 4.35
N ILE A 61 -6.37 -1.49 4.92
CA ILE A 61 -6.44 -0.03 5.06
C ILE A 61 -5.57 0.48 6.22
N ASP A 62 -5.23 -0.36 7.20
CA ASP A 62 -4.33 -0.02 8.31
C ASP A 62 -2.90 0.30 7.86
N VAL A 63 -2.47 -0.30 6.73
CA VAL A 63 -1.12 -0.08 6.19
C VAL A 63 -1.06 1.06 5.18
N LEU A 64 -2.21 1.63 4.80
CA LEU A 64 -2.27 2.78 3.89
C LEU A 64 -1.89 4.06 4.63
N PRO A 65 -1.31 5.06 3.94
CA PRO A 65 -0.82 6.26 4.59
C PRO A 65 -1.90 6.92 5.44
N TRP A 66 -3.12 7.13 4.93
CA TRP A 66 -4.19 7.78 5.68
C TRP A 66 -4.94 6.90 6.68
N GLY A 67 -4.54 5.64 6.84
CA GLY A 67 -5.20 4.68 7.72
C GLY A 67 -6.70 4.55 7.44
N ARG A 68 -7.49 4.35 8.51
CA ARG A 68 -8.94 4.15 8.44
C ARG A 68 -9.75 5.44 8.35
N GLN A 69 -9.13 6.58 8.67
CA GLN A 69 -9.78 7.90 8.70
C GLN A 69 -10.94 7.98 9.70
N GLU A 70 -10.92 7.17 10.77
CA GLU A 70 -12.01 7.19 11.76
C GLU A 70 -11.89 8.42 12.67
N GLN A 71 -13.03 8.97 13.15
CA GLN A 71 -13.01 10.20 13.96
C GLN A 71 -12.14 10.07 15.22
N TRP A 72 -12.14 8.89 15.82
CA TRP A 72 -11.39 8.57 17.03
C TRP A 72 -9.91 8.24 16.75
N GLN A 73 -9.50 8.07 15.49
CA GLN A 73 -8.13 7.80 15.13
C GLN A 73 -7.26 9.04 15.43
N ASP A 74 -6.14 8.81 16.13
CA ASP A 74 -5.13 9.84 16.31
C ASP A 74 -4.37 10.03 14.99
N SER A 75 -4.51 11.21 14.38
CA SER A 75 -3.97 11.50 13.04
C SER A 75 -3.46 12.93 13.01
N PRO A 76 -2.41 13.21 12.20
CA PRO A 76 -1.88 14.56 12.06
C PRO A 76 -2.96 15.58 11.68
N GLU A 77 -2.70 16.85 12.00
CA GLU A 77 -3.57 17.95 11.59
C GLU A 77 -3.72 17.98 10.05
N GLY A 78 -4.95 18.22 9.58
CA GLY A 78 -5.28 18.26 8.16
C GLY A 78 -5.52 16.90 7.50
N TRP A 79 -5.35 15.77 8.21
CA TRP A 79 -5.69 14.46 7.66
C TRP A 79 -7.20 14.25 7.54
N PRO A 80 -7.67 13.60 6.46
CA PRO A 80 -9.08 13.33 6.27
C PRO A 80 -9.61 12.42 7.38
N LYS A 81 -10.80 12.75 7.90
CA LYS A 81 -11.56 11.92 8.84
C LYS A 81 -13.02 11.82 8.40
N THR A 82 -13.61 10.65 8.59
CA THR A 82 -15.01 10.34 8.28
C THR A 82 -15.78 10.10 9.59
N PRO A 83 -17.03 10.58 9.73
CA PRO A 83 -17.91 10.22 10.83
C PRO A 83 -18.05 8.70 11.01
N THR A 84 -17.86 8.23 12.24
CA THR A 84 -18.15 6.85 12.65
C THR A 84 -19.59 6.72 13.12
#